data_AF-A0A380F8Y5-F1
#
_entry.id   AF-A0A380F8Y5-F1
#
_cell.length_a   1.000
_cell.length_b   1.000
_cell.length_c   1.000
_cell.angle_alpha   90.00
_cell.angle_beta   90.00
_cell.angle_gamma   90.00
#
_symmetry.space_group_name_H-M   'P 1'
#
loop_
_entity.id
_entity.type
_entity.pdbx_description
1 polymer ?
#
loop_
_entity_poly.entity_id
_entity_poly.type
_entity_poly.pdbx_seq_one_letter_code
_entity_poly.pdbx_strand_id
1 'polypeptide(L)'
;MSRLDPFTLMTIIARETSDIGLAATVSTTYSQPFHLARAFSSLDHVSGGRAAWNIVTSAVNSTAQNFNGTVNVEHGLRYEQAGEFVDVANKLWHSWETGCIC
;
A
#
# COMPACT_ATOMS: atom_id res chain seq x y z
N MET A 1 -14.06 -16.27 6.02
CA MET A 1 -13.04 -15.85 7.00
C MET A 1 -12.34 -14.62 6.42
N SER A 2 -12.67 -13.43 6.90
CA SER A 2 -11.99 -12.20 6.45
C SER A 2 -10.52 -12.30 6.84
N ARG A 3 -9.62 -12.04 5.90
CA ARG A 3 -8.20 -11.84 6.25
C ARG A 3 -8.10 -10.59 7.12
N LEU A 4 -7.16 -10.59 8.07
CA LEU A 4 -6.84 -9.41 8.86
C LEU A 4 -6.24 -8.33 7.95
N ASP A 5 -6.49 -7.06 8.29
CA ASP A 5 -5.85 -5.94 7.65
C ASP A 5 -4.31 -6.03 7.85
N PRO A 6 -3.52 -5.95 6.77
CA PRO A 6 -2.08 -6.15 6.87
C PRO A 6 -1.40 -5.07 7.71
N PHE A 7 -1.82 -3.80 7.67
CA PHE A 7 -1.16 -2.73 8.44
C PHE A 7 -1.34 -2.90 9.95
N THR A 8 -2.54 -3.30 10.37
CA THR A 8 -2.85 -3.61 11.77
C THR A 8 -1.96 -4.76 12.28
N LEU A 9 -1.77 -5.81 11.47
CA LEU A 9 -0.90 -6.92 11.85
C LEU A 9 0.58 -6.52 11.84
N MET A 10 1.01 -5.78 10.81
CA MET A 10 2.42 -5.36 10.63
C MET A 10 2.87 -4.42 11.75
N THR A 11 2.01 -3.52 12.22
CA THR A 11 2.35 -2.62 13.34
C THR A 11 2.56 -3.37 14.65
N ILE A 12 1.80 -4.45 14.90
CA ILE A 12 2.05 -5.33 16.05
C ILE A 12 3.39 -6.04 15.90
N ILE A 13 3.69 -6.61 14.72
CA ILE A 13 4.96 -7.31 14.47
C ILE A 13 6.15 -6.34 14.56
N ALA A 14 5.98 -5.09 14.08
CA ALA A 14 7.00 -4.06 14.17
C ALA A 14 7.44 -3.79 15.61
N ARG A 15 6.50 -3.82 16.56
CA ARG A 15 6.78 -3.65 17.99
C ARG A 15 7.56 -4.83 18.58
N GLU A 16 7.26 -6.06 18.14
CA GLU A 16 7.83 -7.28 18.71
C GLU A 16 9.15 -7.73 18.03
N THR A 17 9.60 -7.02 17.00
CA THR A 17 10.79 -7.38 16.21
C THR A 17 11.66 -6.17 15.90
N SER A 18 12.98 -6.36 15.83
CA SER A 18 13.93 -5.27 15.55
C SER A 18 14.55 -5.34 14.16
N ASP A 19 14.74 -6.55 13.61
CA ASP A 19 15.56 -6.73 12.40
C ASP A 19 14.80 -7.27 11.17
N ILE A 20 13.55 -7.71 11.34
CA ILE A 20 12.80 -8.39 10.28
C ILE A 20 12.09 -7.37 9.39
N GLY A 21 12.23 -7.49 8.07
CA GLY A 21 11.48 -6.67 7.10
C GLY A 21 9.97 -6.96 7.08
N LEU A 22 9.16 -5.93 6.89
CA LEU A 22 7.69 -5.97 7.00
C LEU A 22 7.02 -5.65 5.66
N ALA A 23 6.78 -6.68 4.85
CA ALA A 23 6.24 -6.55 3.49
C ALA A 23 4.71 -6.71 3.42
N ALA A 24 3.97 -5.60 3.40
CA ALA A 24 2.51 -5.61 3.25
C ALA A 24 2.09 -5.70 1.78
N THR A 25 1.16 -6.62 1.49
CA THR A 25 0.53 -6.72 0.16
C THR A 25 -0.72 -5.87 0.12
N VAL A 26 -0.73 -4.83 -0.69
CA VAL A 26 -1.87 -3.92 -0.83
C VAL A 26 -2.06 -3.57 -2.31
N SER A 27 -3.32 -3.56 -2.75
CA SER A 27 -3.64 -3.35 -4.15
C SER A 27 -3.82 -1.89 -4.51
N THR A 28 -3.30 -1.50 -5.69
CA THR A 28 -3.52 -0.17 -6.30
C THR A 28 -4.90 -0.01 -6.93
N THR A 29 -5.62 -1.11 -7.21
CA THR A 29 -6.86 -1.09 -8.02
C THR A 29 -8.04 -0.41 -7.32
N TYR A 30 -8.12 -0.52 -5.99
CA TYR A 30 -9.27 -0.02 -5.21
C TYR A 30 -8.87 0.89 -4.04
N SER A 31 -7.58 1.20 -3.94
CA SER A 31 -7.04 2.09 -2.92
C SER A 31 -6.89 3.51 -3.48
N GLN A 32 -6.72 4.48 -2.59
CA GLN A 32 -6.35 5.84 -2.98
C GLN A 32 -4.84 6.04 -2.73
N PRO A 33 -4.08 6.61 -3.69
CA PRO A 33 -2.63 6.81 -3.56
C PRO A 33 -2.23 7.52 -2.28
N PHE A 34 -2.96 8.58 -1.92
CA PHE A 34 -2.69 9.37 -0.73
C PHE A 34 -2.81 8.56 0.57
N HIS A 35 -3.89 7.78 0.70
CA HIS A 35 -4.10 6.95 1.89
C HIS A 35 -3.03 5.87 2.02
N LEU A 36 -2.66 5.24 0.91
CA LEU A 36 -1.68 4.17 0.93
C LEU A 36 -0.25 4.70 1.19
N ALA A 37 0.11 5.82 0.58
CA ALA A 37 1.37 6.51 0.84
C ALA A 37 1.51 6.86 2.33
N ARG A 38 0.46 7.44 2.95
CA ARG A 38 0.44 7.76 4.39
C ARG A 38 0.57 6.53 5.27
N ALA A 39 -0.16 5.45 4.96
CA ALA A 39 -0.12 4.22 5.74
C ALA A 39 1.28 3.58 5.72
N PHE A 40 1.93 3.55 4.55
CA PHE A 40 3.31 3.06 4.43
C PHE A 40 4.32 3.96 5.14
N SER A 41 4.22 5.30 5.04
CA SER A 41 5.07 6.20 5.82
C SER A 41 4.91 5.99 7.33
N SER A 42 3.68 5.74 7.79
CA SER A 42 3.41 5.44 9.20
C SER A 42 4.06 4.12 9.63
N LEU A 43 3.92 3.07 8.83
CA LEU A 43 4.55 1.78 9.11
C LEU A 43 6.09 1.88 9.06
N ASP A 44 6.62 2.63 8.10
CA ASP A 44 8.06 2.87 7.97
C ASP A 44 8.62 3.56 9.22
N HIS A 45 7.95 4.61 9.69
CA HIS A 45 8.32 5.31 10.91
C HIS A 45 8.22 4.41 12.16
N VAL A 46 7.10 3.70 12.34
CA VAL A 46 6.89 2.80 13.50
C VAL A 46 7.87 1.62 13.49
N SER A 47 8.23 1.13 12.30
CA SER A 47 9.14 -0.01 12.17
C SER A 47 10.62 0.37 12.14
N GLY A 48 10.96 1.66 12.00
CA GLY A 48 12.33 2.13 11.90
C GLY A 48 12.96 1.82 10.53
N GLY A 49 12.24 2.05 9.43
CA GLY A 49 12.75 1.88 8.07
C GLY A 49 12.62 0.47 7.49
N ARG A 50 11.76 -0.38 8.08
CA ARG A 50 11.64 -1.80 7.69
C ARG A 50 10.41 -2.12 6.84
N ALA A 51 9.63 -1.11 6.47
CA ALA A 51 8.41 -1.30 5.71
C ALA A 51 8.72 -1.63 4.24
N ALA A 52 7.95 -2.55 3.65
CA ALA A 52 8.00 -2.84 2.22
C ALA A 52 6.57 -3.00 1.68
N TRP A 53 6.38 -2.61 0.42
CA TRP A 53 5.10 -2.73 -0.28
C TRP A 53 5.19 -3.77 -1.40
N ASN A 54 4.46 -4.86 -1.25
CA ASN A 54 4.18 -5.77 -2.36
C ASN A 54 2.99 -5.23 -3.18
N ILE A 55 3.30 -4.54 -4.27
CA ILE A 55 2.33 -3.89 -5.16
C ILE A 55 1.61 -4.94 -5.99
N VAL A 56 0.27 -4.97 -5.91
CA VAL A 56 -0.56 -5.91 -6.68
C VAL A 56 -1.73 -5.21 -7.36
N THR A 57 -2.14 -5.71 -8.51
CA THR A 57 -3.40 -5.32 -9.16
C THR A 57 -4.46 -6.37 -8.85
N SER A 58 -5.56 -5.96 -8.22
CA SER A 58 -6.63 -6.89 -7.86
C SER A 58 -7.24 -7.48 -9.13
N ALA A 59 -7.38 -8.81 -9.17
CA ALA A 59 -7.85 -9.56 -10.34
C ALA A 59 -9.13 -10.38 -10.09
N VAL A 60 -9.64 -10.36 -8.86
CA VAL A 60 -10.76 -11.21 -8.45
C VAL A 60 -12.07 -10.44 -8.62
N ASN A 61 -13.00 -10.96 -9.41
CA ASN A 61 -14.26 -10.25 -9.75
C ASN A 61 -15.14 -9.99 -8.52
N SER A 62 -15.10 -10.87 -7.51
CA SER A 62 -15.80 -10.64 -6.25
C SER A 62 -15.29 -9.41 -5.50
N THR A 63 -14.01 -9.04 -5.69
CA THR A 63 -13.46 -7.81 -5.11
C THR A 63 -14.06 -6.58 -5.80
N ALA A 64 -14.18 -6.59 -7.13
CA ALA A 64 -14.78 -5.49 -7.88
C ALA A 64 -16.19 -5.14 -7.38
N GLN A 65 -17.01 -6.15 -7.11
CA GLN A 65 -18.38 -5.98 -6.61
C GLN A 65 -18.45 -5.26 -5.26
N ASN A 66 -17.45 -5.45 -4.39
CA ASN A 66 -17.37 -4.78 -3.09
C ASN A 66 -16.90 -3.32 -3.20
N PHE A 67 -16.37 -2.91 -4.35
CA PHE A 67 -15.91 -1.54 -4.64
C PHE A 67 -16.73 -0.91 -5.77
N ASN A 68 -18.02 -1.26 -5.85
CA ASN A 68 -19.00 -0.72 -6.79
C ASN A 68 -18.68 -0.95 -8.28
N GLY A 69 -17.78 -1.89 -8.60
CA GLY A 69 -17.46 -2.31 -9.96
C GLY A 69 -18.23 -3.57 -10.38
N THR A 70 -18.65 -3.64 -11.64
CA THR A 70 -19.33 -4.81 -12.21
C THR A 70 -18.35 -5.88 -12.70
N VAL A 71 -17.21 -5.48 -13.25
CA VAL A 71 -16.13 -6.35 -13.76
C VAL A 71 -14.78 -5.70 -13.45
N ASN A 72 -13.73 -6.50 -13.29
CA ASN A 72 -12.37 -5.96 -13.19
C ASN A 72 -11.97 -5.19 -14.44
N VAL A 73 -11.19 -4.12 -14.25
CA VAL A 73 -10.52 -3.40 -15.32
C VAL A 73 -9.60 -4.36 -16.09
N GLU A 74 -9.45 -4.15 -17.40
CA GLU A 74 -8.59 -4.97 -18.26
C GLU A 74 -7.16 -5.07 -17.69
N HIS A 75 -6.49 -6.22 -17.90
CA HIS A 75 -5.17 -6.46 -17.33
C HIS A 75 -4.14 -5.38 -17.67
N GLY A 76 -4.03 -4.97 -18.93
CA GLY A 76 -3.09 -3.92 -19.35
C GLY A 76 -3.35 -2.59 -18.65
N LEU A 77 -4.61 -2.14 -18.67
CA LEU A 77 -5.02 -0.88 -18.04
C LEU A 77 -4.81 -0.89 -16.52
N ARG A 78 -4.96 -2.03 -15.85
CA ARG A 78 -4.65 -2.14 -14.41
C ARG A 78 -3.18 -1.86 -14.09
N TYR A 79 -2.26 -2.28 -14.96
CA TYR A 79 -0.83 -2.02 -14.76
C TYR A 79 -0.45 -0.58 -15.10
N GLU A 80 -1.09 0.02 -16.11
CA GLU A 80 -0.95 1.46 -16.39
C GLU A 80 -1.39 2.31 -15.19
N GLN A 81 -2.58 2.03 -14.65
CA GLN A 81 -3.09 2.67 -13.44
C GLN A 81 -2.18 2.43 -12.23
N ALA A 82 -1.63 1.22 -12.08
CA ALA A 82 -0.67 0.93 -11.02
C ALA A 82 0.62 1.74 -11.16
N GLY A 83 1.09 1.96 -12.40
CA GLY A 83 2.25 2.82 -12.67
C GLY A 83 2.02 4.26 -12.23
N GLU A 84 0.89 4.86 -12.61
CA GLU A 84 0.50 6.20 -12.16
C GLU A 84 0.35 6.27 -10.64
N PHE A 85 -0.29 5.26 -10.04
CA PHE A 85 -0.46 5.18 -8.58
C PHE A 85 0.88 5.24 -7.86
N VAL A 86 1.85 4.44 -8.30
CA VAL A 86 3.19 4.38 -7.71
C VAL A 86 3.94 5.69 -7.91
N ASP A 87 3.80 6.33 -9.07
CA ASP A 87 4.38 7.66 -9.32
C ASP A 87 3.81 8.72 -8.36
N VAL A 88 2.49 8.73 -8.13
CA VAL A 88 1.86 9.63 -7.14
C VAL A 88 2.35 9.33 -5.73
N ALA A 89 2.43 8.06 -5.33
CA ALA A 89 2.93 7.68 -4.01
C ALA A 89 4.38 8.13 -3.79
N ASN A 90 5.25 7.94 -4.80
CA ASN A 90 6.62 8.43 -4.79
C ASN A 90 6.70 9.95 -4.66
N LYS A 91 5.88 10.69 -5.43
CA LYS A 91 5.82 12.16 -5.33
C LYS A 91 5.39 12.63 -3.95
N LEU A 92 4.45 11.93 -3.30
CA LEU A 92 4.03 12.24 -1.94
C LEU A 92 5.14 11.98 -0.91
N TRP A 93 5.90 10.89 -1.04
CA TRP A 93 7.03 10.62 -0.14
C TRP A 93 8.19 11.60 -0.31
N HIS A 94 8.40 12.09 -1.54
CA HIS A 94 9.45 13.06 -1.85
C HIS A 94 8.96 14.52 -1.84
N SER A 95 7.73 14.79 -1.35
CA SER A 95 7.20 16.16 -1.29
C SER A 95 7.79 16.99 -0.15
N TRP A 96 8.48 16.34 0.79
CA TRP A 96 9.13 16.97 1.93
C TRP A 96 10.61 17.15 1.62
N GLU A 97 11.16 18.33 1.95
CA GLU A 97 12.58 18.61 1.76
C GLU A 97 13.44 17.82 2.75
N THR A 98 14.67 17.52 2.35
CA THR A 98 15.65 16.85 3.21
C THR A 98 15.92 17.70 4.45
N GLY A 99 15.66 17.12 5.63
CA GLY A 99 15.83 17.80 6.92
C GLY A 99 14.54 18.32 7.55
N CYS A 100 13.40 18.22 6.85
CA CYS A 100 12.10 18.40 7.48
C CYS A 100 11.79 17.23 8.45
N ILE A 101 11.07 17.53 9.53
CA ILE A 101 10.57 16.51 10.47
C ILE A 101 9.18 16.09 9.97
N CYS A 102 9.04 14.81 9.64
CA CYS A 102 7.80 14.16 9.25
C CYS A 102 7.06 13.52 10.43
#